data_AF-A0AAQ4LW23-F1
#
_entry.id   AF-A0AAQ4LW23-F1
#
_cell.length_a   1.000
_cell.length_b   1.000
_cell.length_c   1.000
_cell.angle_alpha   90.00
_cell.angle_beta   90.00
_cell.angle_gamma   90.00
#
_symmetry.space_group_name_H-M   'P 1'
#
loop_
_entity.id
_entity.type
_entity.pdbx_description
1 polymer ?
#
loop_
_entity_poly.entity_id
_entity_poly.type
_entity_poly.pdbx_seq_one_letter_code
_entity_poly.pdbx_strand_id
1 'polypeptide(L)' 'MPTKHIDNLTWDRVQKEHVKAVILTKTSFKDTEILKMLINKGLEHISDSDYQKFADQKEGR' A
#
# COMPACT_ATOMS: atom_id res chain seq x y z
N MET A 1 -5.36 -14.15 -6.49
CA MET A 1 -4.61 -13.47 -5.42
C MET A 1 -4.86 -11.97 -5.55
N PRO A 2 -5.06 -11.24 -4.44
CA PRO A 2 -5.31 -9.79 -4.45
C PRO A 2 -4.22 -9.01 -5.20
N THR A 3 -3.01 -9.56 -5.23
CA THR A 3 -1.85 -9.06 -5.97
C THR A 3 -2.04 -9.00 -7.49
N LYS A 4 -2.99 -9.75 -8.07
CA LYS A 4 -3.29 -9.68 -9.53
C LYS A 4 -3.98 -8.38 -9.95
N HIS A 5 -4.52 -7.62 -9.00
CA HIS A 5 -5.22 -6.35 -9.24
C HIS A 5 -4.42 -5.13 -8.79
N ILE A 6 -3.20 -5.34 -8.28
CA ILE A 6 -2.27 -4.29 -7.91
C ILE A 6 -1.28 -4.13 -9.07
N ASP A 7 -1.14 -2.91 -9.57
CA ASP A 7 -0.17 -2.63 -10.62
C ASP A 7 1.26 -2.81 -10.12
N ASN A 8 2.20 -3.03 -11.05
CA ASN A 8 3.59 -3.32 -10.70
C ASN A 8 4.26 -2.19 -9.89
N LEU A 9 3.86 -0.93 -10.11
CA LEU A 9 4.44 0.22 -9.40
C LEU A 9 3.98 0.23 -7.94
N THR A 10 2.69 0.00 -7.70
CA THR A 10 2.15 -0.12 -6.34
C THR A 10 2.71 -1.36 -5.62
N TRP A 11 2.88 -2.48 -6.33
CA TRP A 11 3.48 -3.69 -5.75
C TRP A 11 4.94 -3.48 -5.32
N ASP A 12 5.75 -2.80 -6.14
CA ASP A 12 7.15 -2.47 -5.80
C ASP A 12 7.23 -1.63 -4.51
N ARG A 13 6.30 -0.69 -4.31
CA ARG A 13 6.22 0.09 -3.06
C ARG A 13 5.91 -0.79 -1.84
N VAL A 14 4.98 -1.73 -1.99
CA VAL A 14 4.65 -2.69 -0.92
C VAL A 14 5.87 -3.56 -0.58
N GLN A 15 6.62 -4.03 -1.58
CA GLN A 15 7.82 -4.83 -1.35
C GLN A 15 8.93 -4.04 -0.64
N LYS A 16 9.11 -2.76 -0.97
CA LYS A 16 10.06 -1.88 -0.26
C LYS A 16 9.73 -1.75 1.22
N GLU A 17 8.46 -1.54 1.56
CA GLU A 17 8.02 -1.49 2.97
C GLU A 17 8.16 -2.85 3.66
N HIS A 18 7.93 -3.97 2.96
CA HIS A 18 8.22 -5.30 3.49
C HIS A 18 9.69 -5.41 3.90
N VAL A 19 10.62 -5.17 2.97
CA VAL A 19 12.07 -5.30 3.23
C VAL A 19 12.49 -4.43 4.42
N LYS A 20 11.98 -3.19 4.46
CA LYS A 20 12.22 -2.27 5.58
C LYS A 20 11.69 -2.82 6.91
N ALA A 21 10.48 -3.37 6.95
CA ALA A 21 9.91 -3.97 8.15
C ALA A 21 10.74 -5.15 8.66
N VAL A 22 11.20 -6.02 7.76
CA VAL A 22 12.08 -7.16 8.11
C VAL A 22 13.42 -6.67 8.65
N ILE A 23 14.05 -5.69 8.00
CA ILE A 23 15.35 -5.13 8.45
C ILE A 23 15.23 -4.51 9.83
N LEU A 24 14.16 -3.75 10.08
CA LEU A 24 13.94 -3.02 11.33
C LEU A 24 13.62 -3.94 12.50
N THR A 25 12.73 -4.93 12.28
CA THR A 25 12.21 -5.80 13.34
C THR A 25 12.99 -7.09 13.50
N LYS A 26 13.90 -7.40 12.55
CA LYS A 26 14.59 -8.70 12.42
C LYS A 26 13.64 -9.90 12.37
N THR A 27 12.38 -9.66 12.01
CA THR A 27 11.32 -10.67 11.95
C THR A 27 10.93 -10.90 10.51
N SER A 28 10.70 -12.17 10.14
CA SER A 28 10.19 -12.52 8.81
C SER A 28 8.67 -12.35 8.78
N PHE A 29 8.17 -11.68 7.74
CA PHE A 29 6.74 -11.49 7.50
C PHE A 29 6.34 -12.14 6.18
N LYS A 30 5.07 -12.52 6.06
CA LYS A 30 4.47 -12.85 4.76
C LYS A 30 4.12 -11.57 4.02
N ASP A 31 4.21 -11.57 2.70
CA ASP A 31 3.79 -10.44 1.88
C ASP A 31 2.34 -10.01 2.16
N THR A 32 1.47 -10.97 2.43
CA THR A 32 0.05 -10.72 2.73
C THR A 32 -0.16 -10.05 4.10
N GLU A 33 0.75 -10.24 5.06
CA GLU A 33 0.68 -9.59 6.37
C GLU A 33 1.05 -8.12 6.26
N ILE A 34 2.15 -7.81 5.57
CA ILE A 34 2.57 -6.43 5.28
C ILE A 34 1.51 -5.72 4.44
N LEU A 35 1.00 -6.36 3.39
CA LEU A 35 -0.05 -5.78 2.56
C LEU A 35 -1.31 -5.44 3.37
N LYS A 36 -1.79 -6.36 4.22
CA LYS A 36 -2.94 -6.10 5.10
C LYS A 36 -2.67 -4.95 6.07
N MET A 37 -1.49 -4.92 6.68
CA MET A 37 -1.09 -3.85 7.60
C MET A 37 -1.11 -2.49 6.90
N LEU A 38 -0.52 -2.39 5.70
CA LEU A 38 -0.50 -1.15 4.92
C LEU A 38 -1.90 -0.69 4.51
N ILE A 39 -2.77 -1.61 4.07
CA ILE A 39 -4.17 -1.29 3.73
C ILE A 39 -4.92 -0.78 4.95
N ASN A 40 -4.85 -1.49 6.08
CA ASN A 40 -5.52 -1.06 7.31
C ASN A 40 -5.01 0.31 7.77
N LYS A 41 -3.70 0.56 7.67
CA LYS A 41 -3.12 1.87 7.97
C LYS A 41 -3.65 2.94 7.03
N GLY A 42 -3.81 2.64 5.74
CA GLY A 42 -4.44 3.54 4.78
C GLY A 42 -5.89 3.83 5.15
N LEU A 43 -6.69 2.81 5.47
CA LEU A 43 -8.11 2.95 5.84
C LEU A 43 -8.32 3.77 7.12
N GLU A 44 -7.38 3.74 8.07
CA GLU A 44 -7.41 4.56 9.27
C GLU A 44 -7.12 6.06 9.02
N HIS A 45 -6.36 6.37 7.97
CA HIS A 45 -5.86 7.73 7.70
C HIS A 45 -6.49 8.38 6.47
N ILE A 46 -7.28 7.63 5.70
CA ILE A 46 -7.92 8.14 4.49
C ILE A 46 -8.99 9.16 4.84
N SER A 47 -9.01 10.26 4.08
CA SER A 47 -9.96 11.35 4.23
C SER A 47 -10.71 11.61 2.93
N ASP A 48 -11.81 12.36 3.03
CA ASP A 48 -12.59 12.77 1.85
C ASP A 48 -11.73 13.49 0.80
N SER A 49 -10.75 14.28 1.26
CA SER A 49 -9.84 15.02 0.38
C SER A 49 -8.95 14.12 -0.47
N ASP A 50 -8.65 12.91 0.00
CA ASP A 50 -7.83 11.95 -0.74
C ASP A 50 -8.61 11.35 -1.90
N TYR A 51 -9.91 11.11 -1.72
CA TYR A 51 -10.79 10.69 -2.80
C TYR A 51 -10.97 11.77 -3.85
N GLN A 52 -11.13 13.04 -3.43
CA GLN A 52 -11.22 14.18 -4.37
C GLN A 52 -9.95 14.29 -5.22
N LYS A 53 -8.77 14.29 -4.59
CA LYS A 53 -7.48 14.30 -5.32
C LYS A 53 -7.34 13.12 -6.27
N PHE A 54 -7.77 11.93 -5.85
CA PHE A 54 -7.70 10.74 -6.70
C PHE A 54 -8.63 10.85 -7.92
N ALA A 55 -9.83 11.43 -7.74
CA ALA A 55 -10.75 11.72 -8.83
C ALA A 55 -10.16 12.77 -9.80
N ASP A 56 -9.60 13.86 -9.28
CA ASP A 56 -8.99 14.92 -10.09
C ASP A 56 -7.82 14.40 -10.94
N GLN A 57 -6.95 13.58 -10.35
CA GLN A 57 -5.84 12.92 -11.05
C GLN A 57 -6.32 11.99 -12.15
N LYS A 58 -7.48 11.33 -11.97
CA LYS A 58 -8.06 10.46 -12.98
C LYS A 58 -8.69 11.24 -14.13
N GLU A 59 -9.25 12.42 -13.87
CA GLU A 59 -9.79 13.32 -14.90
C GLU A 59 -8.70 14.15 -15.62
N GLY A 60 -7.44 14.07 -15.16
CA GLY A 60 -6.32 14.80 -15.76
C GLY A 60 -6.34 16.30 -15.48
N ARG A 61 -6.98 16.72 -14.36
CA ARG A 61 -6.97 18.11 -13.87
C ARG A 61 -5.81 18.36 -12.92
#